data_AF-A0A8T5T6R7-F1
#
_entry.id   AF-A0A8T5T6R7-F1
#
_cell.length_a   1.000
_cell.length_b   1.000
_cell.length_c   1.000
_cell.angle_alpha   90.00
_cell.angle_beta   90.00
_cell.angle_gamma   90.00
#
_symmetry.space_group_name_H-M   'P 1'
#
loop_
_entity.id
_entity.type
_entity.pdbx_description
1 polymer ?
#
loop_
_entity_poly.entity_id
_entity_poly.type
_entity_poly.pdbx_seq_one_letter_code
_entity_poly.pdbx_strand_id
1 'polypeptide(L)'
;MDKEQAKEALSLIKEIENKQSEIETYLSNLNISSRDEMVKELINEIIRNNSLFKELDITQEILNESKSSESKETIIDLLISNIQNNLSKKIVYLRLFLDRFHEISDQDKNVILQSIKNEKNEDLKEKLLSLVNVFKV
;
A
#
# COMPACT_ATOMS: atom_id res chain seq x y z
N MET A 1 55.76 -9.04 18.89
CA MET A 1 54.88 -7.85 18.91
C MET A 1 54.98 -7.28 20.31
N ASP A 2 55.46 -6.05 20.44
CA ASP A 2 55.63 -5.43 21.76
C ASP A 2 54.26 -5.11 22.38
N LYS A 3 54.14 -5.23 23.70
CA LYS A 3 52.89 -4.95 24.44
C LYS A 3 52.33 -3.55 24.16
N GLU A 4 53.21 -2.59 23.87
CA GLU A 4 52.88 -1.22 23.47
C GLU A 4 52.16 -1.21 22.11
N GLN A 5 52.71 -1.91 21.11
CA GLN A 5 52.11 -2.02 19.76
C GLN A 5 50.74 -2.70 19.80
N ALA A 6 50.57 -3.69 20.69
CA ALA A 6 49.28 -4.35 20.89
C ALA A 6 48.22 -3.40 21.49
N LYS A 7 48.62 -2.54 22.44
CA LYS A 7 47.74 -1.52 23.02
C LYS A 7 47.36 -0.44 22.01
N GLU A 8 48.32 0.00 21.20
CA GLU A 8 48.09 1.00 20.16
C GLU A 8 47.14 0.47 19.08
N ALA A 9 47.33 -0.78 18.64
CA ALA A 9 46.41 -1.46 17.74
C ALA A 9 45.00 -1.59 18.32
N LEU A 10 44.87 -1.95 19.60
CA LEU A 10 43.57 -2.03 20.28
C LEU A 10 42.89 -0.66 20.40
N SER A 11 43.67 0.41 20.63
CA SER A 11 43.14 1.78 20.68
C SER A 11 42.60 2.21 19.31
N LEU A 12 43.33 1.91 18.23
CA LEU A 12 42.90 2.20 16.87
C LEU A 12 41.63 1.42 16.48
N ILE A 13 41.54 0.14 16.85
CA ILE A 13 40.34 -0.67 16.62
C ILE A 13 39.14 -0.04 17.32
N LYS A 14 39.31 0.39 18.57
CA LYS A 14 38.23 1.02 19.34
C LYS A 14 37.78 2.37 18.76
N GLU A 15 38.71 3.15 18.22
CA GLU A 15 38.35 4.38 17.50
C GLU A 15 37.55 4.11 16.22
N ILE A 16 37.91 3.05 15.48
CA ILE A 16 37.19 2.63 14.27
C ILE A 16 35.77 2.19 14.62
N GLU A 17 35.62 1.36 15.66
CA GLU A 17 34.30 0.90 16.14
C GLU A 17 33.40 2.08 16.57
N ASN A 18 33.95 3.05 17.30
CA ASN A 18 33.20 4.24 17.69
C ASN A 18 32.74 5.05 16.46
N LYS A 19 33.63 5.28 15.49
CA LYS A 19 33.28 6.00 14.25
C LYS A 19 32.24 5.26 13.43
N GLN A 20 32.29 3.93 13.40
CA GLN A 20 31.28 3.13 12.73
C GLN A 20 29.91 3.29 13.38
N SER A 21 29.84 3.26 14.72
CA SER A 21 28.59 3.49 15.47
C SER A 21 28.01 4.89 15.23
N GLU A 22 28.86 5.92 15.13
CA GLU A 22 28.43 7.27 14.76
C GLU A 22 27.83 7.29 13.35
N ILE A 23 28.47 6.65 12.36
CA ILE A 23 27.95 6.57 10.99
C ILE A 23 26.60 5.84 10.95
N GLU A 24 26.47 4.71 11.63
CA GLU A 24 25.21 3.96 11.70
C GLU A 24 24.08 4.82 12.30
N THR A 25 24.39 5.60 13.35
CA THR A 25 23.45 6.55 13.96
C THR A 25 23.04 7.66 12.98
N TYR A 26 23.98 8.21 12.21
CA TYR A 26 23.66 9.21 11.20
C TYR A 26 22.81 8.63 10.07
N LEU A 27 23.13 7.42 9.60
CA LEU A 27 22.39 6.73 8.55
C LEU A 27 20.97 6.36 9.01
N SER A 28 20.79 5.91 10.26
CA SER A 28 19.46 5.61 10.79
C SER A 28 18.59 6.86 10.94
N ASN A 29 19.22 8.03 11.11
CA ASN A 29 18.53 9.31 11.24
C ASN A 29 18.28 9.99 9.88
N LEU A 30 18.83 9.46 8.79
CA LEU A 30 18.46 9.93 7.46
C LEU A 30 17.06 9.42 7.14
N ASN A 31 16.09 10.32 7.28
CA ASN A 31 14.72 10.09 6.83
C ASN A 31 14.70 10.16 5.28
N ILE A 32 15.22 9.11 4.64
CA ILE A 32 15.14 8.96 3.19
C ILE A 32 13.73 8.47 2.90
N SER A 33 12.89 9.36 2.38
CA SER A 33 11.57 8.99 1.89
C SER A 33 11.72 7.81 0.94
N SER A 34 10.89 6.80 1.12
CA SER A 34 10.82 5.68 0.18
C SER A 34 10.46 6.20 -1.22
N ARG A 35 10.81 5.42 -2.25
CA ARG A 35 10.41 5.74 -3.63
C ARG A 35 8.91 6.00 -3.73
N ASP A 36 8.11 5.19 -3.05
CA ASP A 36 6.66 5.27 -3.09
C ASP A 36 6.13 6.53 -2.39
N GLU A 37 6.75 6.94 -1.27
CA GLU A 37 6.42 8.22 -0.62
C GLU A 37 6.77 9.41 -1.51
N MET A 38 7.93 9.42 -2.16
CA MET A 38 8.30 10.48 -3.10
C MET A 38 7.33 10.55 -4.29
N VAL A 39 6.95 9.39 -4.85
CA VAL A 39 5.98 9.33 -5.95
C VAL A 39 4.61 9.87 -5.49
N LYS A 40 4.16 9.52 -4.27
CA LYS A 40 2.93 10.07 -3.70
C LYS A 40 2.98 11.58 -3.52
N GLU A 41 4.08 12.12 -2.99
CA GLU A 41 4.27 13.57 -2.85
C GLU A 41 4.19 14.28 -4.21
N LEU A 42 4.84 13.74 -5.25
CA LEU A 42 4.78 14.28 -6.60
C LEU A 42 3.36 14.27 -7.17
N ILE A 43 2.62 13.16 -7.00
CA ILE A 43 1.23 13.06 -7.44
C ILE A 43 0.37 14.10 -6.72
N ASN A 44 0.53 14.22 -5.40
CA ASN A 44 -0.22 15.18 -4.59
C ASN A 44 0.06 16.63 -5.02
N GLU A 45 1.30 16.95 -5.34
CA GLU A 45 1.70 18.27 -5.82
C GLU A 45 1.10 18.58 -7.20
N ILE A 46 1.12 17.61 -8.13
CA ILE A 46 0.50 17.74 -9.46
C ILE A 46 -1.00 17.99 -9.34
N ILE A 47 -1.69 17.25 -8.47
CA ILE A 47 -3.14 17.38 -8.23
C ILE A 47 -3.44 18.75 -7.62
N ARG A 48 -2.68 19.17 -6.58
CA ARG A 48 -2.90 20.44 -5.88
C ARG A 48 -2.69 21.67 -6.77
N ASN A 49 -1.77 21.57 -7.73
CA ASN A 49 -1.38 22.70 -8.58
C ASN A 49 -2.18 22.79 -9.89
N ASN A 50 -2.95 21.76 -10.25
CA ASN A 50 -3.79 21.77 -11.45
C ASN A 50 -5.25 22.16 -11.12
N SER A 51 -5.77 23.20 -11.79
CA SER A 51 -7.15 23.66 -11.63
C SER A 51 -8.19 22.60 -12.04
N LEU A 52 -7.87 21.78 -13.04
CA LEU A 52 -8.74 20.70 -13.53
C LEU A 52 -9.10 19.69 -12.43
N PHE A 53 -8.17 19.35 -11.53
CA PHE A 53 -8.43 18.40 -10.45
C PHE A 53 -9.13 19.03 -9.23
N LYS A 54 -9.06 20.36 -9.08
CA LYS A 54 -9.81 21.09 -8.05
C LYS A 54 -11.30 21.14 -8.36
N GLU A 55 -11.67 21.21 -9.64
CA GLU A 55 -13.07 21.25 -10.09
C GLU A 55 -13.76 19.88 -10.00
N LEU A 56 -12.99 18.79 -10.03
CA LEU A 56 -13.52 17.42 -10.01
C LEU A 56 -13.74 16.85 -8.59
N ASP A 57 -13.45 17.61 -7.53
CA ASP A 57 -13.55 17.19 -6.11
C ASP A 57 -12.78 15.89 -5.75
N ILE A 58 -11.89 15.44 -6.65
CA ILE A 58 -11.05 14.23 -6.52
C ILE A 58 -10.08 14.35 -5.34
N THR A 59 -9.84 15.56 -4.86
CA THR A 59 -8.93 15.86 -3.75
C THR A 59 -9.29 15.17 -2.43
N GLN A 60 -10.54 14.74 -2.19
CA GLN A 60 -10.89 14.06 -0.93
C GLN A 60 -10.79 12.53 -1.00
N GLU A 61 -11.09 11.89 -2.13
CA GLU A 61 -11.04 10.42 -2.24
C GLU A 61 -9.60 9.89 -2.17
N ILE A 62 -8.64 10.56 -2.83
CA ILE A 62 -7.23 10.12 -2.83
C ILE A 62 -6.54 10.38 -1.47
N LEU A 63 -6.95 11.42 -0.74
CA LEU A 63 -6.38 11.74 0.58
C LEU A 63 -6.84 10.78 1.69
N ASN A 64 -8.05 10.23 1.59
CA ASN A 64 -8.62 9.36 2.61
C ASN A 64 -8.16 7.89 2.53
N GLU A 65 -7.69 7.41 1.38
CA GLU A 65 -7.09 6.06 1.26
C GLU A 65 -5.77 5.92 2.06
N SER A 66 -5.20 7.03 2.55
CA SER A 66 -3.88 7.03 3.21
C SER A 66 -3.89 6.87 4.74
N LYS A 67 -5.06 6.71 5.39
CA LYS A 67 -5.14 6.66 6.87
C LYS A 67 -5.72 5.40 7.48
N SER A 68 -6.02 4.39 6.69
CA SER A 68 -6.62 3.18 7.21
C SER A 68 -5.68 2.00 6.99
N SER A 69 -5.17 1.46 8.09
CA SER A 69 -5.02 0.00 8.21
C SER A 69 -6.43 -0.58 8.09
N GLU A 70 -6.97 -0.55 6.89
CA GLU A 70 -8.34 -0.91 6.61
C GLU A 70 -8.36 -2.43 6.70
N SER A 71 -9.00 -2.97 7.74
CA SER A 71 -9.16 -4.41 7.85
C SER A 71 -9.77 -4.94 6.55
N LYS A 72 -9.43 -6.17 6.14
CA LYS A 72 -9.99 -6.82 4.94
C LYS A 72 -11.52 -6.71 4.87
N GLU A 73 -12.16 -6.71 6.03
CA GLU A 73 -13.61 -6.50 6.20
C GLU A 73 -14.04 -5.09 5.79
N THR A 74 -13.28 -4.05 6.13
CA THR A 74 -13.59 -2.65 5.82
C THR A 74 -13.53 -2.35 4.32
N ILE A 75 -12.59 -2.95 3.57
CA ILE A 75 -12.50 -2.79 2.09
C ILE A 75 -13.71 -3.45 1.40
N ILE A 76 -14.10 -4.63 1.87
CA ILE A 76 -15.26 -5.34 1.32
C ILE A 76 -16.55 -4.60 1.68
N ASP A 77 -16.66 -4.08 2.90
CA ASP A 77 -17.80 -3.28 3.33
C ASP A 77 -17.95 -1.98 2.52
N LEU A 78 -16.84 -1.31 2.22
CA LEU A 78 -16.83 -0.15 1.33
C LEU A 78 -17.27 -0.53 -0.09
N LEU A 79 -16.79 -1.65 -0.63
CA LEU A 79 -17.20 -2.14 -1.94
C LEU A 79 -18.70 -2.43 -2.00
N ILE A 80 -19.24 -3.13 -0.99
CA ILE A 80 -20.67 -3.44 -0.90
C ILE A 80 -21.50 -2.16 -0.79
N SER A 81 -21.07 -1.19 0.02
CA SER A 81 -21.73 0.12 0.12
C SER A 81 -21.75 0.85 -1.22
N ASN A 82 -20.63 0.87 -1.95
CA ASN A 82 -20.55 1.48 -3.27
C ASN A 82 -21.46 0.80 -4.30
N ILE A 83 -21.57 -0.53 -4.26
CA ILE A 83 -22.49 -1.30 -5.10
C ILE A 83 -23.95 -0.98 -4.75
N GLN A 84 -24.28 -0.84 -3.47
CA GLN A 84 -25.62 -0.47 -3.01
C GLN A 84 -26.02 0.93 -3.48
N ASN A 85 -25.09 1.88 -3.38
CA ASN A 85 -25.31 3.27 -3.81
C ASN A 85 -25.42 3.41 -5.33
N ASN A 86 -24.75 2.54 -6.10
CA ASN A 86 -24.76 2.56 -7.56
C ASN A 86 -24.79 1.15 -8.17
N LEU A 87 -25.98 0.52 -8.15
CA LEU A 87 -26.19 -0.84 -8.67
C LEU A 87 -25.78 -1.01 -10.13
N SER A 88 -25.97 0.02 -10.97
CA SER A 88 -25.59 0.02 -12.39
C SER A 88 -24.07 -0.13 -12.61
N LYS A 89 -23.25 0.27 -11.63
CA LYS A 89 -21.79 0.18 -11.67
C LYS A 89 -21.23 -1.07 -10.98
N LYS A 90 -22.09 -1.98 -10.51
CA LYS A 90 -21.68 -3.20 -9.79
C LYS A 90 -20.54 -3.96 -10.47
N ILE A 91 -20.66 -4.19 -11.78
CA ILE A 91 -19.64 -4.93 -12.56
C ILE A 91 -18.30 -4.18 -12.56
N VAL A 92 -18.33 -2.85 -12.63
CA VAL A 92 -17.12 -2.01 -12.63
C VAL A 92 -16.43 -2.11 -11.28
N TYR A 93 -17.18 -1.97 -10.19
CA TYR A 93 -16.64 -2.09 -8.83
C TYR A 93 -16.03 -3.47 -8.57
N LEU A 94 -16.71 -4.54 -8.99
CA LEU A 94 -16.18 -5.90 -8.87
C LEU A 94 -14.90 -6.12 -9.70
N ARG A 95 -14.83 -5.54 -10.90
CA ARG A 95 -13.61 -5.63 -11.72
C ARG A 95 -12.44 -4.90 -11.06
N LEU A 96 -12.66 -3.68 -10.59
CA LEU A 96 -11.64 -2.92 -9.84
C LEU A 96 -11.15 -3.65 -8.59
N PHE A 97 -12.04 -4.37 -7.90
CA PHE A 97 -11.66 -5.22 -6.78
C PHE A 97 -10.80 -6.40 -7.21
N LEU A 98 -11.18 -7.12 -8.28
CA LEU A 98 -10.44 -8.27 -8.80
C LEU A 98 -9.07 -7.88 -9.37
N ASP A 99 -8.90 -6.65 -9.84
CA ASP A 99 -7.62 -6.15 -10.36
C ASP A 99 -6.54 -6.03 -9.27
N ARG A 100 -6.92 -6.03 -7.99
CA ARG A 100 -5.98 -6.10 -6.85
C ARG A 100 -5.30 -7.47 -6.72
N PHE A 101 -5.85 -8.51 -7.34
CA PHE A 101 -5.29 -9.86 -7.31
C PHE A 101 -4.33 -10.05 -8.50
N HIS A 102 -3.08 -9.64 -8.32
CA HIS A 102 -2.05 -9.72 -9.37
C HIS A 102 -1.68 -11.15 -9.78
N GLU A 103 -1.92 -12.13 -8.91
CA GLU A 103 -1.62 -13.55 -9.14
C GLU A 103 -2.68 -14.25 -10.01
N ILE A 104 -3.86 -13.64 -10.18
CA ILE A 104 -4.97 -14.22 -10.95
C ILE A 104 -4.90 -13.71 -12.39
N SER A 105 -4.97 -14.61 -13.37
CA SER A 105 -5.00 -14.21 -14.78
C SER A 105 -6.27 -13.43 -15.12
N ASP A 106 -6.23 -12.57 -16.13
CA ASP A 106 -7.42 -11.81 -16.56
C ASP A 106 -8.56 -12.72 -17.03
N GLN A 107 -8.22 -13.89 -17.57
CA GLN A 107 -9.21 -14.91 -17.94
C GLN A 107 -9.91 -15.47 -16.71
N ASP A 108 -9.17 -15.81 -15.66
CA ASP A 108 -9.73 -16.32 -14.40
C ASP A 108 -10.52 -15.24 -13.67
N LYS A 109 -10.04 -13.99 -13.65
CA LYS A 109 -10.80 -12.83 -13.11
C LYS A 109 -12.14 -12.69 -13.81
N ASN A 110 -12.20 -12.85 -15.13
CA ASN A 110 -13.47 -12.81 -15.86
C ASN A 110 -14.40 -13.97 -15.46
N VAL A 111 -13.90 -15.18 -15.26
CA VAL A 111 -14.70 -16.32 -14.77
C VAL A 111 -15.27 -16.03 -13.38
N ILE A 112 -14.44 -15.52 -12.46
CA ILE A 112 -14.87 -15.11 -11.12
C ILE A 112 -15.94 -14.02 -11.20
N LEU A 113 -15.74 -13.00 -12.04
CA LEU A 113 -16.71 -11.93 -12.24
C LEU A 113 -18.06 -12.47 -12.75
N GLN A 114 -18.05 -13.42 -13.68
CA GLN A 114 -19.29 -14.06 -14.17
C GLN A 114 -20.02 -14.85 -13.08
N SER A 115 -19.30 -15.43 -12.11
CA SER A 115 -19.90 -16.20 -11.02
C SER A 115 -20.48 -15.33 -9.91
N ILE A 116 -19.96 -14.12 -9.69
CA ILE A 116 -20.39 -13.23 -8.59
C ILE A 116 -21.26 -12.04 -9.02
N LYS A 117 -21.33 -11.70 -10.32
CA LYS A 117 -22.04 -10.50 -10.82
C LYS A 117 -23.52 -10.43 -10.42
N ASN A 118 -24.18 -11.58 -10.27
CA ASN A 118 -25.61 -11.68 -9.99
C ASN A 118 -25.92 -11.96 -8.51
N GLU A 119 -24.89 -12.08 -7.67
CA GLU A 119 -25.07 -12.41 -6.25
C GLU A 119 -25.70 -11.27 -5.46
N LYS A 120 -26.46 -11.62 -4.42
CA LYS A 120 -26.99 -10.64 -3.46
C LYS A 120 -25.87 -10.13 -2.57
N ASN A 121 -26.05 -8.97 -1.94
CA ASN A 121 -24.97 -8.28 -1.22
C ASN A 121 -24.40 -9.11 -0.06
N GLU A 122 -25.24 -9.85 0.68
CA GLU A 122 -24.79 -10.72 1.78
C GLU A 122 -23.92 -11.87 1.26
N ASP A 123 -24.43 -12.63 0.28
CA ASP A 123 -23.70 -13.74 -0.36
C ASP A 123 -22.42 -13.26 -1.06
N LEU A 124 -22.47 -12.07 -1.65
CA LEU A 124 -21.33 -11.43 -2.30
C LEU A 124 -20.24 -11.09 -1.29
N LYS A 125 -20.59 -10.54 -0.13
CA LYS A 125 -19.63 -10.21 0.93
C LYS A 125 -18.86 -11.45 1.39
N GLU A 126 -19.56 -12.56 1.64
CA GLU A 126 -18.92 -13.83 2.04
C GLU A 126 -17.97 -14.37 0.98
N LYS A 127 -18.38 -14.34 -0.30
CA LYS A 127 -17.54 -14.79 -1.41
C LYS A 127 -16.28 -13.94 -1.59
N LEU A 128 -16.39 -12.62 -1.45
CA LEU A 128 -15.25 -11.72 -1.52
C LEU A 128 -14.29 -11.94 -0.35
N LEU A 129 -14.81 -12.13 0.87
CA LEU A 129 -13.99 -12.48 2.04
C LEU A 129 -13.23 -13.78 1.83
N SER A 130 -13.90 -14.80 1.28
CA SER A 130 -13.27 -16.07 0.93
C SER A 130 -12.12 -15.87 -0.07
N LEU A 131 -12.34 -15.07 -1.11
CA LEU A 131 -11.33 -14.77 -2.12
C LEU A 131 -10.08 -14.10 -1.51
N VAL A 132 -10.29 -13.08 -0.67
CA VAL A 132 -9.21 -12.36 0.03
C VAL A 132 -8.44 -13.31 0.96
N ASN A 133 -9.12 -14.23 1.64
CA ASN A 133 -8.48 -15.21 2.51
C ASN A 133 -7.62 -16.22 1.74
N VAL A 134 -8.09 -16.68 0.58
CA VAL A 134 -7.36 -17.65 -0.27
C VAL A 134 -6.08 -17.03 -0.83
N PHE A 135 -6.19 -15.84 -1.42
CA PHE A 135 -5.06 -15.17 -2.07
C PHE A 135 -4.25 -14.27 -1.13
N LYS A 136 -4.58 -14.25 0.16
CA LYS A 136 -3.89 -13.49 1.23
C LYS A 136 -3.67 -12.00 0.92
N VAL A 137 -4.59 -11.40 0.16
CA VAL A 137 -4.61 -9.96 -0.17
C VAL A 137 -5.06 -9.13 1.02
#